data_AF-A0A8S2YQX1-F1
#
_entry.id   AF-A0A8S2YQX1-F1
#
_cell.length_a   1.000
_cell.length_b   1.000
_cell.length_c   1.000
_cell.angle_alpha   90.00
_cell.angle_beta   90.00
_cell.angle_gamma   90.00
#
_symmetry.space_group_name_H-M   'P 1'
#
loop_
_entity.id
_entity.type
_entity.pdbx_description
1 polymer ?
#
loop_
_entity_poly.entity_id
_entity_poly.type
_entity_poly.pdbx_seq_one_letter_code
_entity_poly.pdbx_strand_id
1 'polypeptide(L)' 'MRTSFVYINTSINEGMCLAMLEAMTLGIPVLARRNTGNTSIIKHRKTGFIFDTPDEAAQCLVELDSCNELRHELIQQAE' A
#
# COMPACT_ATOMS: atom_id res chain seq x y z
N MET A 1 -2.41 0.83 14.84
CA MET A 1 -2.44 1.33 13.45
C MET A 1 -2.44 2.85 13.34
N ARG A 2 -3.16 3.63 14.18
CA ARG A 2 -3.27 5.11 14.03
C ARG A 2 -1.97 5.94 14.00
N THR A 3 -0.81 5.37 14.26
CA THR A 3 0.50 6.04 14.21
C THR A 3 1.49 5.36 13.25
N SER A 4 1.01 4.45 12.39
CA SER A 4 1.84 3.69 11.46
C SER A 4 2.16 4.52 10.21
N PHE A 5 3.41 4.45 9.74
CA PHE A 5 3.85 5.13 8.52
C PHE A 5 3.28 4.50 7.24
N VAL A 6 3.25 3.17 7.18
CA VAL A 6 2.78 2.38 6.02
C VAL A 6 2.33 1.00 6.50
N TYR A 7 1.34 0.43 5.83
CA TYR A 7 0.97 -0.98 5.96
C TYR A 7 1.59 -1.78 4.81
N ILE A 8 2.25 -2.90 5.12
CA ILE A 8 2.94 -3.71 4.11
C ILE A 8 2.33 -5.12 4.08
N ASN A 9 1.88 -5.55 2.90
CA ASN A 9 1.46 -6.94 2.66
C ASN A 9 2.45 -7.63 1.71
N THR A 10 3.16 -8.65 2.20
CA THR A 10 4.17 -9.40 1.44
C THR A 10 3.69 -10.80 1.00
N SER A 11 2.41 -11.12 1.17
CA SER A 11 1.84 -12.44 0.86
C SER A 11 2.09 -12.86 -0.58
N ILE A 12 2.45 -14.13 -0.79
CA ILE A 12 2.65 -14.70 -2.13
C ILE A 12 1.29 -14.94 -2.81
N ASN A 13 0.33 -15.42 -2.05
CA ASN A 13 -1.04 -15.68 -2.49
C ASN A 13 -1.97 -15.21 -1.38
N GLU A 14 -2.99 -14.44 -1.74
CA GLU A 14 -3.90 -13.79 -0.82
C GLU A 14 -5.27 -13.70 -1.48
N GLY A 15 -6.31 -13.87 -0.66
CA GLY A 15 -7.68 -13.55 -1.06
C GLY A 15 -7.94 -12.05 -0.90
N MET A 16 -9.03 -11.71 -0.22
CA MET A 16 -9.29 -10.34 0.21
C MET A 16 -8.68 -10.11 1.60
N CYS A 17 -7.64 -9.29 1.68
CA CYS A 17 -6.99 -8.97 2.95
C CYS A 17 -7.74 -7.86 3.68
N LEU A 18 -8.51 -8.21 4.71
CA LEU A 18 -9.27 -7.22 5.50
C LEU A 18 -8.37 -6.20 6.20
N ALA A 19 -7.22 -6.63 6.72
CA ALA A 19 -6.26 -5.73 7.36
C ALA A 19 -5.74 -4.63 6.42
N MET A 20 -5.67 -4.92 5.11
CA MET A 20 -5.32 -3.92 4.10
C MET A 20 -6.43 -2.89 3.91
N LEU A 21 -7.69 -3.32 3.89
CA LEU A 21 -8.86 -2.42 3.81
C LEU A 21 -8.99 -1.55 5.08
N GLU A 22 -8.71 -2.13 6.25
CA GLU A 22 -8.65 -1.38 7.51
C GLU A 22 -7.57 -0.30 7.47
N ALA A 23 -6.38 -0.62 6.95
CA ALA A 23 -5.31 0.35 6.78
C ALA A 23 -5.72 1.51 5.86
N MET A 24 -6.35 1.20 4.71
CA MET A 24 -6.88 2.21 3.78
C MET A 24 -7.92 3.12 4.47
N THR A 25 -8.87 2.54 5.20
CA THR A 25 -9.91 3.29 5.93
C THR A 25 -9.33 4.17 7.05
N LEU A 26 -8.22 3.75 7.64
CA LEU A 26 -7.50 4.52 8.67
C LEU A 26 -6.59 5.61 8.10
N GLY A 27 -6.57 5.78 6.77
CA GLY A 27 -5.70 6.72 6.08
C GLY A 27 -4.22 6.36 6.19
N ILE A 28 -3.91 5.07 6.18
CA ILE A 28 -2.55 4.55 6.20
C ILE A 28 -2.20 4.10 4.78
N PRO A 29 -1.10 4.59 4.19
CA PRO A 29 -0.65 4.15 2.88
C PRO A 29 -0.39 2.65 2.87
N VAL A 30 -0.72 2.00 1.76
CA VAL A 30 -0.55 0.55 1.58
C VAL A 30 0.54 0.27 0.55
N LEU A 31 1.44 -0.64 0.89
CA LEU A 31 2.41 -1.27 -0.01
C LEU A 31 2.15 -2.77 -0.05
N ALA A 32 1.81 -3.32 -1.20
CA ALA A 32 1.41 -4.72 -1.31
C ALA A 32 2.17 -5.45 -2.42
N ARG A 33 2.50 -6.73 -2.20
CA ARG A 33 3.12 -7.57 -3.22
C ARG A 33 2.13 -7.81 -4.36
N ARG A 34 2.62 -7.91 -5.60
CA ARG A 34 1.80 -8.33 -6.74
C ARG A 34 1.30 -9.76 -6.54
N ASN A 35 -0.01 -9.87 -6.33
CA ASN A 35 -0.78 -11.09 -6.44
C ASN A 35 -2.24 -10.71 -6.74
N THR A 36 -3.05 -11.68 -7.17
CA THR A 36 -4.44 -11.44 -7.61
C THR A 36 -5.27 -10.73 -6.54
N GLY A 37 -5.17 -11.14 -5.28
CA GLY A 37 -5.90 -10.52 -4.16
C GLY A 37 -5.53 -9.05 -3.96
N ASN A 38 -4.24 -8.76 -3.83
CA ASN A 38 -3.74 -7.40 -3.62
C ASN A 38 -4.04 -6.48 -4.81
N THR A 39 -3.86 -6.95 -6.04
CA THR A 39 -4.14 -6.15 -7.24
C THR A 39 -5.64 -5.93 -7.50
N SER A 40 -6.52 -6.73 -6.88
CA SER A 40 -7.97 -6.51 -6.97
C SER A 40 -8.44 -5.34 -6.09
N ILE A 41 -7.66 -4.98 -5.06
CA ILE A 41 -7.98 -3.92 -4.10
C ILE A 41 -7.16 -2.66 -4.40
N ILE A 42 -5.85 -2.82 -4.64
CA ILE A 42 -4.92 -1.70 -4.79
C ILE A 42 -4.72 -1.35 -6.27
N LYS A 43 -4.95 -0.07 -6.59
CA LYS A 43 -4.57 0.54 -7.86
C LYS A 43 -3.20 1.18 -7.66
N HIS A 44 -2.16 0.57 -8.25
CA HIS A 44 -0.78 1.03 -8.15
C HIS A 44 -0.65 2.53 -8.47
N ARG A 45 0.05 3.27 -7.60
CA ARG A 45 0.24 4.75 -7.68
C ARG A 45 -1.05 5.58 -7.63
N LYS A 46 -2.18 4.99 -7.24
CA LYS A 46 -3.44 5.71 -7.00
C LYS A 46 -3.93 5.51 -5.59
N THR A 47 -4.17 4.27 -5.18
CA THR A 47 -4.70 3.94 -3.84
C THR A 47 -3.66 3.27 -2.93
N GLY A 48 -2.47 3.00 -3.48
CA GLY A 48 -1.34 2.39 -2.81
C GLY A 48 -0.27 1.97 -3.81
N PHE A 49 0.73 1.24 -3.33
CA PHE A 49 1.81 0.70 -4.14
C PHE A 49 1.70 -0.81 -4.29
N ILE A 50 2.14 -1.28 -5.47
CA ILE A 50 2.31 -2.69 -5.78
C ILE A 50 3.77 -2.92 -6.13
N PHE A 51 4.40 -3.93 -5.54
CA PHE A 51 5.78 -4.32 -5.82
C PHE A 51 5.88 -5.80 -6.20
N ASP A 52 6.86 -6.14 -7.02
CA ASP A 52 7.18 -7.51 -7.42
C ASP A 52 8.43 -8.04 -6.69
N THR A 53 9.37 -7.14 -6.36
CA THR A 53 10.66 -7.48 -5.72
C THR A 53 10.90 -6.71 -4.41
N PRO A 54 11.78 -7.20 -3.52
CA PRO A 54 12.18 -6.46 -2.33
C PRO A 54 12.84 -5.11 -2.62
N ASP A 55 13.55 -4.99 -3.74
CA ASP A 55 14.19 -3.73 -4.14
C ASP A 55 13.14 -2.68 -4.52
N GLU A 56 12.13 -3.06 -5.31
CA GLU A 56 10.98 -2.20 -5.61
C GLU A 56 10.22 -1.80 -4.34
N ALA A 57 10.05 -2.72 -3.38
CA ALA A 57 9.45 -2.40 -2.10
C ALA A 57 10.25 -1.33 -1.36
N ALA A 58 11.59 -1.45 -1.32
CA ALA A 58 12.47 -0.46 -0.71
C ALA A 58 12.38 0.91 -1.40
N GLN A 59 12.35 0.94 -2.73
CA GLN A 59 12.18 2.17 -3.51
C GLN A 59 10.84 2.85 -3.19
N CYS A 60 9.76 2.09 -3.10
CA CYS A 60 8.45 2.63 -2.73
C CYS A 60 8.45 3.25 -1.32
N LEU A 61 9.16 2.64 -0.37
CA LEU A 61 9.28 3.16 0.99
C LEU A 61 10.06 4.48 1.03
N VAL A 62 11.14 4.59 0.28
CA VAL A 62 11.92 5.84 0.16
C VAL A 62 11.08 6.94 -0.50
N GLU A 63 10.30 6.60 -1.52
CA GLU A 63 9.40 7.55 -2.20
C GLU A 63 8.31 8.08 -1.25
N LEU A 64 7.69 7.18 -0.46
CA LEU A 64 6.71 7.54 0.57
C LEU A 64 7.29 8.43 1.67
N ASP A 65 8.54 8.21 2.04
CA ASP A 65 9.22 8.97 3.10
C ASP A 65 9.60 10.37 2.61
N SER A 66 10.02 10.46 1.35
CA SER A 66 10.49 11.71 0.75
C SER A 66 9.36 12.65 0.34
N CYS A 67 8.16 12.14 0.04
CA CYS A 67 7.06 12.94 -0.50
C CYS A 67 5.77 12.80 0.33
N ASN A 68 5.56 13.76 1.22
CA ASN A 68 4.31 13.84 2.01
C ASN A 68 3.08 14.07 1.13
N GLU A 69 3.19 14.79 0.01
CA GLU A 69 2.08 15.05 -0.90
C GLU A 69 1.57 13.76 -1.54
N LEU A 70 2.48 12.98 -2.11
CA LEU A 70 2.18 11.65 -2.65
C LEU A 70 1.50 10.75 -1.61
N ARG A 71 2.00 10.76 -0.37
CA ARG A 71 1.38 10.01 0.72
C ARG A 71 -0.08 10.41 0.93
N HIS A 72 -0.36 11.72 0.97
CA HIS A 72 -1.72 12.22 1.13
C HIS A 72 -2.60 11.88 -0.07
N GLU A 73 -2.08 11.98 -1.31
CA GLU A 73 -2.82 11.61 -2.51
C GLU A 73 -3.26 10.14 -2.49
N LEU A 74 -2.34 9.23 -2.13
CA LEU A 74 -2.63 7.80 -2.04
C LEU A 74 -3.73 7.51 -1.01
N ILE A 75 -3.70 8.20 0.13
CA ILE A 75 -4.69 8.05 1.19
C ILE A 75 -6.06 8.60 0.76
N GLN A 76 -6.09 9.77 0.10
CA GLN A 76 -7.36 10.39 -0.32
C GLN A 76 -8.08 9.60 -1.41
N GLN A 77 -7.34 8.86 -2.23
CA GLN A 77 -7.89 8.04 -3.30
C GLN A 77 -8.20 6.60 -2.85
N ALA A 78 -7.77 6.20 -1.65
CA ALA A 78 -8.05 4.89 -1.10
C ALA A 78 -9.50 4.83 -0.60
N GLU A 79 -10.37 4.20 -1.40
CA GLU A 79 -11.77 3.90 -1.11
C GLU A 79 -11.96 2.48 -0.54
#